data_AF-K9ZPG4-F1
#
_entry.id   AF-K9ZPG4-F1
#
_cell.length_a   1.000
_cell.length_b   1.000
_cell.length_c   1.000
_cell.angle_alpha   90.00
_cell.angle_beta   90.00
_cell.angle_gamma   90.00
#
_symmetry.space_group_name_H-M   'P 1'
#
loop_
_entity.id
_entity.type
_entity.pdbx_description
1 polymer ?
#
loop_
_entity_poly.entity_id
_entity_poly.type
_entity_poly.pdbx_seq_one_letter_code
_entity_poly.pdbx_strand_id
1 'polypeptide(L)'
;MSDSTEALNNQLANEYLERENKDKQVLALLLERFLEKKDQILVQKTEMGGTEAYVGSVTLEWFAGRVHFASGLPLLQKKYNPETENIEIDADSIDEIQQRPIDWSRQAPLVQYLAARKNHKFPAVLVVINQPWVDNPKAAEWDSQGRAKKATTDFIPLDKDGKVGLLNISEENVTIYALDGQHRLMGVQGLMELIKSGKLQRYKKDKTADDSFITLSDLIDKYQVEPAYLQSLSKEKIGIEFICAVNTGETHTEAKRRVRSIFVHVNLMAAPLTKGQLAQLNEDDGFAIVARKIAVTHPLLEQKPNRNPRVNWNSATVAANSTVLTTLQALQDMSERYLGQKFPHWKPLEKGLIPMRPENEEIQEGIADFRQLFDNLANLPSYKILEHEETTVLRRFHFEKDGGEGNMLFRPVSQVALAQALGTLIFKKGFALTDVFKKLEKFDRQGGFSSMEYPQSLWYGVLYDPNKKRVQVAGKDLAVKLLIYMLGGMSEKMEVTALRKALANARTIEEQTIGFDGTFVKPQDVGLPSVL
;
A
#
# COMPACT_ATOMS: atom_id res chain seq x y z
N MET A 1 -11.79 -47.70 51.32
CA MET A 1 -10.36 -47.48 50.97
C MET A 1 -10.20 -46.73 49.65
N SER A 2 -11.18 -46.71 48.73
CA SER A 2 -11.12 -45.86 47.52
C SER A 2 -11.28 -44.36 47.84
N ASP A 3 -12.27 -43.99 48.66
CA ASP A 3 -12.63 -42.58 48.92
C ASP A 3 -11.55 -41.80 49.70
N SER A 4 -10.79 -42.48 50.56
CA SER A 4 -9.68 -41.86 51.31
C SER A 4 -8.49 -41.52 50.41
N THR A 5 -8.31 -42.29 49.33
CA THR A 5 -7.20 -42.12 48.39
C THR A 5 -7.52 -40.99 47.40
N GLU A 6 -8.78 -40.87 47.00
CA GLU A 6 -9.27 -39.79 46.12
C GLU A 6 -9.28 -38.43 46.83
N ALA A 7 -9.69 -38.37 48.10
CA ALA A 7 -9.60 -37.16 48.92
C ALA A 7 -8.14 -36.70 49.15
N LEU A 8 -7.22 -37.63 49.39
CA LEU A 8 -5.80 -37.34 49.55
C LEU A 8 -5.17 -36.83 48.24
N ASN A 9 -5.53 -37.43 47.10
CA ASN A 9 -5.06 -36.99 45.79
C ASN A 9 -5.58 -35.58 45.42
N ASN A 10 -6.84 -35.28 45.76
CA ASN A 10 -7.41 -33.94 45.56
C ASN A 10 -6.76 -32.89 46.46
N GLN A 11 -6.42 -33.25 47.70
CA GLN A 11 -5.70 -32.37 48.61
C GLN A 11 -4.27 -32.10 48.12
N LEU A 12 -3.55 -33.12 47.68
CA LEU A 12 -2.23 -32.97 47.04
C LEU A 12 -2.31 -32.10 45.78
N ALA A 13 -3.29 -32.34 44.90
CA ALA A 13 -3.48 -31.55 43.69
C ALA A 13 -3.76 -30.06 44.00
N ASN A 14 -4.57 -29.78 45.02
CA ASN A 14 -4.83 -28.41 45.48
C ASN A 14 -3.59 -27.77 46.10
N GLU A 15 -2.80 -28.49 46.91
CA GLU A 15 -1.53 -28.00 47.46
C GLU A 15 -0.50 -27.69 46.35
N TYR A 16 -0.42 -28.54 45.32
CA TYR A 16 0.40 -28.28 44.14
C TYR A 16 -0.07 -27.04 43.37
N LEU A 17 -1.38 -26.87 43.17
CA LEU A 17 -1.94 -25.71 42.48
C LEU A 17 -1.73 -24.41 43.27
N GLU A 18 -1.90 -24.45 44.58
CA GLU A 18 -1.60 -23.31 45.47
C GLU A 18 -0.13 -22.94 45.44
N ARG A 19 0.76 -23.93 45.44
CA ARG A 19 2.21 -23.70 45.34
C ARG A 19 2.58 -23.11 43.99
N GLU A 20 2.04 -23.65 42.90
CA GLU A 20 2.25 -23.11 41.55
C GLU A 20 1.74 -21.67 41.42
N ASN A 21 0.59 -21.35 42.02
CA ASN A 21 0.07 -19.98 42.06
C ASN A 21 0.97 -19.04 42.87
N LYS A 22 1.50 -19.50 44.02
CA LYS A 22 2.48 -18.72 44.81
C LYS A 22 3.77 -18.49 44.02
N ASP A 23 4.29 -19.51 43.35
CA ASP A 23 5.52 -19.40 42.55
C ASP A 23 5.32 -18.42 41.38
N LYS A 24 4.14 -18.44 40.71
CA LYS A 24 3.78 -17.45 39.68
C LYS A 24 3.68 -16.03 40.23
N GLN A 25 3.09 -15.85 41.41
CA GLN A 25 3.00 -14.53 42.07
C GLN A 25 4.37 -13.99 42.44
N VAL A 26 5.25 -14.83 43.00
CA VAL A 26 6.63 -14.45 43.33
C VAL A 26 7.39 -14.08 42.06
N LEU A 27 7.27 -14.86 40.98
CA LEU A 27 7.88 -14.55 39.69
C LEU A 27 7.39 -13.21 39.14
N ALA A 28 6.08 -12.94 39.19
CA ALA A 28 5.50 -11.68 38.71
C ALA A 28 6.07 -10.47 39.48
N LEU A 29 6.10 -10.54 40.82
CA LEU A 29 6.66 -9.49 41.68
C LEU A 29 8.15 -9.25 41.41
N LEU A 30 8.93 -10.33 41.22
CA LEU A 30 10.35 -10.21 40.90
C LEU A 30 10.55 -9.59 39.51
N LEU A 31 9.76 -10.01 38.52
CA LEU A 31 9.86 -9.49 37.15
C LEU A 31 9.47 -8.00 37.09
N GLU A 32 8.42 -7.59 37.80
CA GLU A 32 7.98 -6.19 37.87
C GLU A 32 9.10 -5.27 38.35
N ARG A 33 9.84 -5.67 39.40
CA ARG A 33 11.03 -4.94 39.89
C ARG A 33 12.12 -4.73 38.82
N PHE A 34 12.26 -5.66 37.87
CA PHE A 34 13.22 -5.51 36.76
C PHE A 34 12.63 -4.72 35.59
N LEU A 35 11.33 -4.83 35.34
CA LEU A 35 10.64 -4.10 34.27
C LEU A 35 10.46 -2.59 34.56
N GLU A 36 10.46 -2.20 35.83
CA GLU A 36 10.39 -0.78 36.24
C GLU A 36 11.70 0.00 35.99
N LYS A 37 12.80 -0.70 35.73
CA LYS A 37 14.10 -0.07 35.47
C LYS A 37 14.13 0.53 34.06
N LYS A 38 14.40 1.84 33.97
CA LYS A 38 14.41 2.59 32.68
C LYS A 38 15.62 2.29 31.80
N ASP A 39 16.68 1.74 32.37
CA ASP A 39 17.96 1.44 31.73
C ASP A 39 18.06 0.00 31.21
N GLN A 40 16.99 -0.79 31.34
CA GLN A 40 16.97 -2.19 30.94
C GLN A 40 15.68 -2.55 30.20
N ILE A 41 15.78 -3.44 29.21
CA ILE A 41 14.62 -4.02 28.52
C ILE A 41 14.66 -5.54 28.66
N LEU A 42 13.53 -6.13 29.03
CA LEU A 42 13.35 -7.59 28.93
C LEU A 42 13.30 -8.01 27.46
N VAL A 43 14.23 -8.88 27.07
CA VAL A 43 14.40 -9.36 25.70
C VAL A 43 14.55 -10.87 25.65
N GLN A 44 14.25 -11.43 24.49
CA GLN A 44 14.66 -12.77 24.09
C GLN A 44 15.86 -12.68 23.15
N LYS A 45 16.95 -13.38 23.47
CA LYS A 45 18.10 -13.55 22.58
C LYS A 45 17.74 -14.50 21.43
N THR A 46 18.06 -14.10 20.22
CA THR A 46 17.86 -14.86 18.98
C THR A 46 19.17 -14.95 18.22
N GLU A 47 19.32 -15.98 17.38
CA GLU A 47 20.47 -16.13 16.49
C GLU A 47 19.99 -16.63 15.13
N MET A 48 20.36 -15.91 14.06
CA MET A 48 20.03 -16.29 12.69
C MET A 48 21.21 -15.99 11.76
N GLY A 49 21.67 -17.00 11.02
CA GLY A 49 22.79 -16.84 10.09
C GLY A 49 24.08 -16.36 10.76
N GLY A 50 24.32 -16.74 12.02
CA GLY A 50 25.46 -16.29 12.82
C GLY A 50 25.37 -14.85 13.32
N THR A 51 24.20 -14.20 13.17
CA THR A 51 23.93 -12.88 13.76
C THR A 51 23.08 -13.06 15.00
N GLU A 52 23.62 -12.66 16.15
CA GLU A 52 22.86 -12.54 17.39
C GLU A 52 22.02 -11.27 17.38
N ALA A 53 20.78 -11.38 17.87
CA ALA A 53 19.87 -10.26 18.06
C ALA A 53 19.08 -10.42 19.37
N TYR A 54 18.41 -9.36 19.79
CA TYR A 54 17.63 -9.32 21.01
C TYR A 54 16.25 -8.73 20.71
N VAL A 55 15.20 -9.52 20.89
CA VAL A 55 13.83 -9.13 20.54
C VAL A 55 13.06 -8.77 21.80
N GLY A 56 12.42 -7.61 21.81
CA GLY A 56 11.61 -7.12 22.92
C GLY A 56 10.46 -6.22 22.46
N SER A 57 9.90 -5.47 23.40
CA SER A 57 8.88 -4.46 23.12
C SER A 57 9.07 -3.22 23.98
N VAL A 58 8.77 -2.06 23.42
CA VAL A 58 8.93 -0.75 24.05
C VAL A 58 7.70 0.11 23.81
N THR A 59 7.43 1.09 24.68
CA THR A 59 6.33 2.03 24.45
C THR A 59 6.63 2.93 23.25
N LEU A 60 5.58 3.45 22.60
CA LEU A 60 5.72 4.42 21.51
C LEU A 60 6.44 5.69 21.98
N GLU A 61 6.17 6.15 23.21
CA GLU A 61 6.89 7.26 23.84
C GLU A 61 8.39 6.97 23.98
N TRP A 62 8.75 5.80 24.51
CA TRP A 62 10.15 5.38 24.64
C TRP A 62 10.81 5.30 23.26
N PHE A 63 10.12 4.70 22.28
CA PHE A 63 10.66 4.54 20.93
C PHE A 63 10.95 5.88 20.25
N ALA A 64 10.02 6.84 20.34
CA ALA A 64 10.21 8.18 19.78
C ALA A 64 11.34 8.96 20.44
N GLY A 65 11.51 8.80 21.77
CA GLY A 65 12.51 9.55 22.54
C GLY A 65 13.91 8.93 22.56
N ARG A 66 14.04 7.61 22.37
CA ARG A 66 15.30 6.87 22.58
C ARG A 66 15.96 6.38 21.29
N VAL A 67 15.22 6.31 20.19
CA VAL A 67 15.74 5.81 18.91
C VAL A 67 15.98 6.95 17.95
N HIS A 68 17.14 6.93 17.30
CA HIS A 68 17.55 7.90 16.29
C HIS A 68 17.48 7.31 14.88
N PHE A 69 17.49 8.16 13.86
CA PHE A 69 17.54 7.73 12.47
C PHE A 69 18.91 7.11 12.14
N ALA A 70 18.94 6.11 11.26
CA ALA A 70 20.20 5.46 10.88
C ALA A 70 21.18 6.41 10.17
N SER A 71 20.73 7.57 9.69
CA SER A 71 21.61 8.62 9.14
C SER A 71 22.53 9.22 10.22
N GLY A 72 22.15 9.13 11.50
CA GLY A 72 22.98 9.52 12.64
C GLY A 72 23.91 8.41 13.15
N LEU A 73 23.80 7.16 12.66
CA LEU A 73 24.64 6.05 13.12
C LEU A 73 26.10 6.30 12.69
N PRO A 74 27.05 6.47 13.62
CA PRO A 74 28.44 6.82 13.30
C PRO A 74 29.13 5.87 12.29
N LEU A 75 28.86 4.56 12.37
CA LEU A 75 29.36 3.57 11.40
C LEU A 75 29.01 3.91 9.93
N LEU A 76 27.96 4.69 9.73
CA LEU A 76 27.41 5.09 8.43
C LEU A 76 27.58 6.61 8.18
N GLN A 77 28.18 7.35 9.12
CA GLN A 77 28.22 8.81 9.13
C GLN A 77 29.52 9.32 8.48
N LYS A 78 29.45 9.69 7.21
CA LYS A 78 30.46 10.58 6.61
C LYS A 78 29.89 11.90 6.09
N LYS A 79 28.57 12.01 5.84
CA LYS A 79 27.91 13.22 5.28
C LYS A 79 26.46 13.41 5.78
N TYR A 80 26.24 13.39 7.10
CA TYR A 80 24.92 13.67 7.69
C TYR A 80 24.58 15.17 7.59
N ASN A 81 23.42 15.50 7.03
CA ASN A 81 22.88 16.85 7.03
C ASN A 81 21.83 16.99 8.17
N PRO A 82 22.11 17.82 9.19
CA PRO A 82 21.23 17.98 10.35
C PRO A 82 19.90 18.68 10.04
N GLU A 83 19.82 19.46 8.96
CA GLU A 83 18.58 20.15 8.57
C GLU A 83 17.56 19.16 7.97
N THR A 84 18.01 18.31 7.06
CA THR A 84 17.16 17.33 6.35
C THR A 84 17.04 15.98 7.05
N GLU A 85 17.89 15.72 8.04
CA GLU A 85 18.11 14.42 8.71
C GLU A 85 18.47 13.27 7.74
N ASN A 86 18.99 13.62 6.57
CA ASN A 86 19.41 12.72 5.50
C ASN A 86 20.93 12.84 5.21
N ILE A 87 21.45 11.98 4.32
CA ILE A 87 22.84 11.99 3.86
C ILE A 87 22.95 12.76 2.53
N GLU A 88 23.91 13.67 2.38
CA GLU A 88 24.17 14.40 1.12
C GLU A 88 24.91 13.54 0.08
N ILE A 89 24.54 13.69 -1.21
CA ILE A 89 25.02 12.85 -2.33
C ILE A 89 26.01 13.61 -3.23
N ASP A 90 27.21 13.06 -3.39
CA ASP A 90 28.24 13.50 -4.34
C ASP A 90 29.06 12.32 -4.92
N ALA A 91 29.97 12.61 -5.85
CA ALA A 91 30.73 11.62 -6.61
C ALA A 91 31.57 10.68 -5.72
N ASP A 92 32.01 11.13 -4.54
CA ASP A 92 32.81 10.35 -3.59
C ASP A 92 31.96 9.54 -2.61
N SER A 93 30.65 9.81 -2.53
CA SER A 93 29.73 9.17 -1.58
C SER A 93 28.82 8.12 -2.24
N ILE A 94 28.85 7.93 -3.56
CA ILE A 94 28.01 6.95 -4.26
C ILE A 94 28.24 5.50 -3.79
N ASP A 95 29.49 5.12 -3.51
CA ASP A 95 29.82 3.80 -2.95
C ASP A 95 29.57 3.70 -1.43
N GLU A 96 29.30 4.86 -0.79
CA GLU A 96 29.14 5.07 0.65
C GLU A 96 27.67 5.37 1.07
N ILE A 97 26.79 5.75 0.14
CA ILE A 97 25.35 5.98 0.35
C ILE A 97 24.59 4.68 0.15
N GLN A 98 24.02 4.14 1.23
CA GLN A 98 23.25 2.89 1.19
C GLN A 98 21.90 2.94 1.89
N GLN A 99 21.46 4.09 2.36
CA GLN A 99 20.16 4.19 3.02
C GLN A 99 19.13 4.76 2.05
N ARG A 100 17.90 4.25 2.14
CA ARG A 100 16.76 4.89 1.50
C ARG A 100 16.53 6.22 2.21
N PRO A 101 16.56 7.37 1.51
CA PRO A 101 16.33 8.66 2.15
C PRO A 101 14.95 8.67 2.83
N ILE A 102 14.90 9.33 3.98
CA ILE A 102 13.66 9.53 4.72
C ILE A 102 12.77 10.43 3.87
N ASP A 103 11.51 10.02 3.69
CA ASP A 103 10.52 10.73 2.91
C ASP A 103 9.56 11.37 3.91
N TRP A 104 9.82 12.64 4.23
CA TRP A 104 9.08 13.40 5.24
C TRP A 104 7.61 13.61 4.88
N SER A 105 7.25 13.53 3.59
CA SER A 105 5.84 13.58 3.16
C SER A 105 5.00 12.41 3.67
N ARG A 106 5.64 11.34 4.16
CA ARG A 106 4.96 10.19 4.75
C ARG A 106 4.62 10.36 6.24
N GLN A 107 5.17 11.36 6.93
CA GLN A 107 4.96 11.53 8.37
C GLN A 107 3.48 11.75 8.70
N ALA A 108 2.86 12.75 8.06
CA ALA A 108 1.46 13.08 8.25
C ALA A 108 0.52 11.88 8.05
N PRO A 109 0.60 11.12 6.93
CA PRO A 109 -0.20 9.92 6.74
C PRO A 109 0.00 8.84 7.81
N LEU A 110 1.22 8.65 8.30
CA LEU A 110 1.51 7.66 9.35
C LEU A 110 0.95 8.08 10.72
N VAL A 111 1.03 9.37 11.04
CA VAL A 111 0.42 9.92 12.27
C VAL A 111 -1.09 9.75 12.24
N GLN A 112 -1.73 10.10 11.12
CA GLN A 112 -3.16 9.91 10.96
C GLN A 112 -3.56 8.43 11.02
N TYR A 113 -2.74 7.53 10.45
CA TYR A 113 -2.96 6.09 10.57
C TYR A 113 -2.98 5.61 12.02
N LEU A 114 -1.98 6.00 12.82
CA LEU A 114 -1.92 5.64 14.25
C LEU A 114 -3.08 6.27 15.05
N ALA A 115 -3.38 7.53 14.79
CA ALA A 115 -4.36 8.27 15.56
C ALA A 115 -5.83 7.89 15.23
N ALA A 116 -6.14 7.62 13.97
CA ALA A 116 -7.52 7.41 13.52
C ALA A 116 -7.95 5.94 13.48
N ARG A 117 -7.01 4.98 13.43
CA ARG A 117 -7.35 3.56 13.29
C ARG A 117 -7.27 2.82 14.60
N LYS A 118 -8.35 2.18 15.03
CA LYS A 118 -8.36 1.34 16.23
C LYS A 118 -7.50 0.08 16.12
N ASN A 119 -7.38 -0.48 14.91
CA ASN A 119 -6.59 -1.69 14.64
C ASN A 119 -5.22 -1.38 14.02
N HIS A 120 -4.62 -0.22 14.33
CA HIS A 120 -3.32 0.11 13.79
C HIS A 120 -2.23 -0.83 14.34
N LYS A 121 -1.25 -1.18 13.49
CA LYS A 121 -0.14 -2.03 13.91
C LYS A 121 1.07 -1.80 13.00
N PHE A 122 2.20 -1.45 13.59
CA PHE A 122 3.47 -1.49 12.89
C PHE A 122 4.16 -2.85 13.07
N PRO A 123 4.83 -3.36 12.02
CA PRO A 123 5.78 -4.45 12.19
C PRO A 123 6.90 -4.04 13.16
N ALA A 124 7.63 -5.03 13.68
CA ALA A 124 8.78 -4.79 14.55
C ALA A 124 9.87 -3.99 13.81
N VAL A 125 10.55 -3.10 14.53
CA VAL A 125 11.65 -2.28 14.00
C VAL A 125 12.99 -2.93 14.29
N LEU A 126 13.92 -2.88 13.34
CA LEU A 126 15.29 -3.35 13.52
C LEU A 126 16.18 -2.17 13.89
N VAL A 127 16.83 -2.25 15.04
CA VAL A 127 17.69 -1.18 15.56
C VAL A 127 19.10 -1.66 15.87
N VAL A 128 20.06 -0.75 15.79
CA VAL A 128 21.45 -0.97 16.17
C VAL A 128 21.75 -0.29 17.49
N ILE A 129 22.31 -1.05 18.43
CA ILE A 129 22.89 -0.54 19.66
C ILE A 129 24.34 -0.14 19.39
N ASN A 130 24.63 1.14 19.56
CA ASN A 130 25.97 1.72 19.45
C ASN A 130 26.47 2.18 20.83
N GLN A 131 27.79 2.24 20.99
CA GLN A 131 28.44 2.83 22.16
C GLN A 131 29.53 3.84 21.73
N PRO A 132 29.87 4.83 22.57
CA PRO A 132 30.82 5.88 22.22
C PRO A 132 32.23 5.41 21.80
N TRP A 133 32.66 4.23 22.26
CA TRP A 133 33.98 3.69 21.94
C TRP A 133 34.12 3.19 20.48
N VAL A 134 33.01 2.92 19.80
CA VAL A 134 33.00 2.29 18.47
C VAL A 134 33.83 3.10 17.46
N ASP A 135 33.68 4.42 17.47
CA ASP A 135 34.37 5.31 16.53
C ASP A 135 35.60 5.98 17.13
N ASN A 136 36.05 5.51 18.29
CA ASN A 136 37.32 5.89 18.89
C ASN A 136 38.34 4.75 18.70
N PRO A 137 39.23 4.82 17.69
CA PRO A 137 40.22 3.76 17.45
C PRO A 137 41.21 3.55 18.60
N LYS A 138 41.28 4.50 19.55
CA LYS A 138 42.15 4.44 20.74
C LYS A 138 41.41 3.95 21.98
N ALA A 139 40.12 3.59 21.88
CA ALA A 139 39.36 3.10 23.01
C ALA A 139 39.94 1.77 23.52
N ALA A 140 39.84 1.54 24.83
CA ALA A 140 40.40 0.35 25.48
C ALA A 140 39.72 -0.95 25.01
N GLU A 141 38.51 -0.82 24.48
CA GLU A 141 37.70 -1.86 23.86
C GLU A 141 38.31 -2.42 22.58
N TRP A 142 39.20 -1.69 21.91
CA TRP A 142 39.94 -2.19 20.76
C TRP A 142 41.26 -2.84 21.22
N ASP A 143 41.61 -3.97 20.61
CA ASP A 143 42.93 -4.59 20.78
C ASP A 143 44.00 -3.94 19.89
N SER A 144 45.24 -4.41 20.01
CA SER A 144 46.36 -3.89 19.21
C SER A 144 46.24 -4.15 17.71
N GLN A 145 45.34 -5.04 17.28
CA GLN A 145 45.03 -5.33 15.88
C GLN A 145 43.77 -4.58 15.40
N GLY A 146 43.16 -3.75 16.25
CA GLY A 146 41.91 -3.04 15.92
C GLY A 146 40.67 -3.94 15.93
N ARG A 147 40.70 -5.06 16.66
CA ARG A 147 39.53 -5.93 16.88
C ARG A 147 38.88 -5.63 18.23
N ALA A 148 37.56 -5.70 18.27
CA ALA A 148 36.79 -5.42 19.48
C ALA A 148 36.97 -6.54 20.52
N LYS A 149 37.31 -6.18 21.76
CA LYS A 149 37.42 -7.10 22.89
C LYS A 149 36.05 -7.47 23.48
N LYS A 150 35.02 -6.67 23.22
CA LYS A 150 33.65 -6.87 23.68
C LYS A 150 32.66 -6.39 22.61
N ALA A 151 31.45 -6.92 22.66
CA ALA A 151 30.34 -6.41 21.87
C ALA A 151 29.81 -5.07 22.44
N THR A 152 29.06 -4.36 21.61
CA THR A 152 28.35 -3.12 22.00
C THR A 152 27.07 -3.37 22.81
N THR A 153 26.65 -4.63 22.92
CA THR A 153 25.50 -5.06 23.72
C THR A 153 25.95 -5.61 25.07
N ASP A 154 25.20 -5.29 26.11
CA ASP A 154 25.37 -5.81 27.48
C ASP A 154 24.07 -6.51 27.90
N PHE A 155 24.10 -7.84 27.94
CA PHE A 155 22.95 -8.71 28.15
C PHE A 155 23.14 -9.56 29.41
N ILE A 156 22.14 -9.50 30.30
CA ILE A 156 22.12 -10.22 31.56
C ILE A 156 21.09 -11.36 31.45
N PRO A 157 21.51 -12.63 31.38
CA PRO A 157 20.58 -13.76 31.30
C PRO A 157 19.78 -13.91 32.60
N LEU A 158 18.49 -14.21 32.46
CA LEU A 158 17.58 -14.54 33.57
C LEU A 158 17.21 -16.03 33.60
N ASP A 159 17.50 -16.76 32.52
CA ASP A 159 17.32 -18.20 32.43
C ASP A 159 18.66 -18.95 32.33
N LYS A 160 18.61 -20.26 32.57
CA LYS A 160 19.81 -21.11 32.55
C LYS A 160 20.42 -21.26 31.15
N ASP A 161 19.61 -21.15 30.10
CA ASP A 161 20.07 -21.29 28.72
C ASP A 161 20.55 -19.96 28.12
N GLY A 162 20.40 -18.84 28.84
CA GLY A 162 20.74 -17.50 28.37
C GLY A 162 19.91 -17.00 27.18
N LYS A 163 18.68 -17.50 27.04
CA LYS A 163 17.75 -17.13 25.96
C LYS A 163 16.86 -15.96 26.33
N VAL A 164 16.59 -15.72 27.60
CA VAL A 164 15.72 -14.63 28.09
C VAL A 164 16.48 -13.84 29.13
N GLY A 165 16.48 -12.52 28.99
CA GLY A 165 17.25 -11.68 29.89
C GLY A 165 16.99 -10.20 29.75
N LEU A 166 17.84 -9.41 30.39
CA LEU A 166 17.76 -7.95 30.42
C LEU A 166 18.87 -7.37 29.55
N LEU A 167 18.50 -6.57 28.56
CA LEU A 167 19.42 -5.82 27.73
C LEU A 167 19.61 -4.42 28.30
N ASN A 168 20.86 -4.05 28.56
CA ASN A 168 21.21 -2.71 29.01
C ASN A 168 21.09 -1.71 27.87
N ILE A 169 20.33 -0.64 28.11
CA ILE A 169 20.00 0.43 27.17
C ILE A 169 20.19 1.83 27.81
N SER A 170 21.01 1.91 28.87
CA SER A 170 21.28 3.16 29.59
C SER A 170 21.77 4.27 28.64
N GLU A 171 21.16 5.46 28.71
CA GLU A 171 21.50 6.59 27.83
C GLU A 171 22.94 7.06 27.98
N GLU A 172 23.52 6.86 29.17
CA GLU A 172 24.90 7.27 29.47
C GLU A 172 25.91 6.53 28.58
N ASN A 173 25.60 5.30 28.18
CA ASN A 173 26.54 4.39 27.54
C ASN A 173 26.09 3.92 26.15
N VAL A 174 24.80 4.06 25.82
CA VAL A 174 24.19 3.46 24.62
C VAL A 174 23.38 4.48 23.82
N THR A 175 23.62 4.48 22.51
CA THR A 175 22.80 5.20 21.52
C THR A 175 22.18 4.20 20.55
N ILE A 176 20.91 4.38 20.19
CA ILE A 176 20.13 3.38 19.45
C ILE A 176 19.66 3.98 18.13
N TYR A 177 19.86 3.26 17.03
CA TYR A 177 19.58 3.76 15.68
C TYR A 177 18.67 2.80 14.89
N ALA A 178 17.59 3.31 14.30
CA ALA A 178 16.66 2.52 13.49
C ALA A 178 17.25 2.20 12.12
N LEU A 179 17.72 0.97 11.90
CA LEU A 179 18.15 0.50 10.59
C LEU A 179 16.95 0.32 9.66
N ASP A 180 15.98 -0.50 10.07
CA ASP A 180 14.71 -0.67 9.38
C ASP A 180 13.56 -0.13 10.22
N GLY A 181 12.62 0.54 9.56
CA GLY A 181 11.50 1.22 10.21
C GLY A 181 11.73 2.70 10.52
N GLN A 182 12.65 3.36 9.81
CA GLN A 182 12.87 4.81 9.95
C GLN A 182 11.61 5.64 9.70
N HIS A 183 10.79 5.32 8.68
CA HIS A 183 9.50 6.01 8.50
C HIS A 183 8.52 5.75 9.65
N ARG A 184 8.57 4.57 10.28
CA ARG A 184 7.75 4.25 11.47
C ARG A 184 8.20 5.09 12.66
N LEU A 185 9.50 5.21 12.91
CA LEU A 185 10.06 6.12 13.91
C LEU A 185 9.59 7.56 13.68
N MET A 186 9.74 8.08 12.46
CA MET A 186 9.28 9.41 12.06
C MET A 186 7.78 9.61 12.31
N GLY A 187 6.95 8.60 12.01
CA GLY A 187 5.52 8.61 12.27
C GLY A 187 5.18 8.63 13.76
N VAL A 188 5.86 7.83 14.58
CA VAL A 188 5.66 7.83 16.04
C VAL A 188 6.14 9.13 16.68
N GLN A 189 7.28 9.69 16.23
CA GLN A 189 7.76 11.00 16.67
C GLN A 189 6.77 12.11 16.32
N GLY A 190 6.21 12.11 15.11
CA GLY A 190 5.16 13.06 14.72
C GLY A 190 3.88 12.89 15.54
N LEU A 191 3.53 11.66 15.95
CA LEU A 191 2.40 11.41 16.83
C LEU A 191 2.64 12.00 18.23
N MET A 192 3.85 11.83 18.79
CA MET A 192 4.21 12.42 20.08
C MET A 192 4.20 13.96 20.02
N GLU A 193 4.69 14.55 18.92
CA GLU A 193 4.62 16.00 18.68
C GLU A 193 3.17 16.50 18.64
N LEU A 194 2.30 15.78 17.93
CA LEU A 194 0.88 16.10 17.83
C LEU A 194 0.18 16.01 19.20
N ILE A 195 0.43 14.95 19.97
CA ILE A 195 -0.16 14.76 21.31
C ILE A 195 0.32 15.85 22.27
N LYS A 196 1.60 16.24 22.20
CA LYS A 196 2.21 17.24 23.10
C LYS A 196 1.81 18.67 22.76
N SER A 197 1.80 19.03 21.48
CA SER A 197 1.63 20.42 21.02
C SER A 197 0.23 20.72 20.47
N GLY A 198 -0.59 19.69 20.23
CA GLY A 198 -1.91 19.80 19.61
C GLY A 198 -1.89 20.03 18.10
N LYS A 199 -0.72 20.12 17.47
CA LYS A 199 -0.54 20.32 16.03
C LYS A 199 0.67 19.56 15.49
N LEU A 200 0.67 19.30 14.19
CA LEU A 200 1.78 18.70 13.46
C LEU A 200 1.98 19.44 12.13
N GLN A 201 3.20 19.90 11.88
CA GLN A 201 3.61 20.51 10.63
C GLN A 201 3.67 19.44 9.53
N ARG A 202 3.10 19.73 8.35
CA ARG A 202 3.32 18.87 7.17
C ARG A 202 4.61 19.26 6.47
N TYR A 203 5.22 18.26 5.86
CA TYR A 203 6.48 18.42 5.15
C TYR A 203 6.38 17.82 3.74
N LYS A 204 7.13 18.41 2.80
CA LYS A 204 7.45 17.75 1.52
C LYS A 204 8.53 16.70 1.76
N LYS A 205 8.90 15.96 0.69
CA LYS A 205 9.85 14.83 0.80
C LYS A 205 11.18 15.20 1.45
N ASP A 206 11.66 16.40 1.20
CA ASP A 206 12.94 16.97 1.64
C ASP A 206 12.88 17.67 3.00
N LYS A 207 11.79 17.51 3.76
CA LYS A 207 11.53 18.21 5.03
C LYS A 207 11.28 19.71 4.90
N THR A 208 11.08 20.24 3.69
CA THR A 208 10.59 21.62 3.57
C THR A 208 9.15 21.70 4.07
N ALA A 209 8.85 22.70 4.89
CA ALA A 209 7.52 22.89 5.44
C ALA A 209 6.50 23.10 4.31
N ASP A 210 5.36 22.45 4.44
CA ASP A 210 4.16 22.72 3.67
C ASP A 210 3.33 23.78 4.41
N ASP A 211 2.45 24.51 3.71
CA ASP A 211 1.66 25.58 4.33
C ASP A 211 0.50 25.05 5.21
N SER A 212 0.43 23.73 5.41
CA SER A 212 -0.68 23.04 6.05
C SER A 212 -0.26 22.26 7.31
N PHE A 213 -1.20 22.11 8.23
CA PHE A 213 -1.00 21.44 9.51
C PHE A 213 -2.06 20.34 9.72
N ILE A 214 -1.76 19.40 10.61
CA ILE A 214 -2.78 18.53 11.21
C ILE A 214 -2.98 19.00 12.64
N THR A 215 -4.21 19.29 13.03
CA THR A 215 -4.52 19.61 14.44
C THR A 215 -5.18 18.43 15.14
N LEU A 216 -5.13 18.41 16.47
CA LEU A 216 -5.85 17.41 17.25
C LEU A 216 -7.38 17.51 17.00
N SER A 217 -7.90 18.73 16.91
CA SER A 217 -9.30 19.01 16.58
C SER A 217 -9.69 18.42 15.22
N ASP A 218 -8.85 18.58 14.19
CA ASP A 218 -9.08 17.97 12.88
C ASP A 218 -9.30 16.45 12.98
N LEU A 219 -8.52 15.78 13.82
CA LEU A 219 -8.64 14.32 13.96
C LEU A 219 -9.88 13.91 14.74
N ILE A 220 -10.22 14.64 15.80
CA ILE A 220 -11.43 14.41 16.59
C ILE A 220 -12.66 14.60 15.70
N ASP A 221 -12.72 15.70 14.96
CA ASP A 221 -13.89 16.03 14.13
C ASP A 221 -14.02 15.10 12.92
N LYS A 222 -12.91 14.77 12.24
CA LYS A 222 -12.94 13.97 11.00
C LYS A 222 -13.04 12.47 11.26
N TYR A 223 -12.42 11.97 12.33
CA TYR A 223 -12.31 10.54 12.60
C TYR A 223 -13.02 10.10 13.88
N GLN A 224 -13.74 11.01 14.55
CA GLN A 224 -14.50 10.74 15.78
C GLN A 224 -13.65 10.08 16.87
N VAL A 225 -12.41 10.54 17.01
CA VAL A 225 -11.44 9.98 17.96
C VAL A 225 -11.62 10.64 19.33
N GLU A 226 -11.67 9.84 20.40
CA GLU A 226 -11.75 10.37 21.75
C GLU A 226 -10.39 10.94 22.22
N PRO A 227 -10.34 12.10 22.88
CA PRO A 227 -9.09 12.67 23.40
C PRO A 227 -8.33 11.75 24.36
N ALA A 228 -9.07 11.00 25.20
CA ALA A 228 -8.48 10.04 26.14
C ALA A 228 -7.77 8.89 25.41
N TYR A 229 -8.31 8.44 24.29
CA TYR A 229 -7.67 7.43 23.45
C TYR A 229 -6.35 7.95 22.86
N LEU A 230 -6.31 9.19 22.35
CA LEU A 230 -5.08 9.78 21.80
C LEU A 230 -3.94 9.83 22.83
N GLN A 231 -4.25 10.16 24.08
CA GLN A 231 -3.27 10.15 25.18
C GLN A 231 -2.80 8.73 25.54
N SER A 232 -3.64 7.71 25.31
CA SER A 232 -3.27 6.32 25.57
C SER A 232 -2.27 5.76 24.54
N LEU A 233 -2.21 6.33 23.33
CA LEU A 233 -1.33 5.89 22.25
C LEU A 233 0.16 5.92 22.63
N SER A 234 0.58 6.87 23.46
CA SER A 234 1.98 6.97 23.92
C SER A 234 2.44 5.72 24.70
N LYS A 235 1.48 5.03 25.35
CA LYS A 235 1.71 3.82 26.16
C LYS A 235 1.60 2.53 25.37
N GLU A 236 1.09 2.58 24.14
CA GLU A 236 1.07 1.41 23.27
C GLU A 236 2.49 0.91 23.00
N LYS A 237 2.63 -0.38 22.73
CA LYS A 237 3.93 -1.03 22.55
C LYS A 237 4.18 -1.44 21.11
N ILE A 238 5.40 -1.20 20.63
CA ILE A 238 5.92 -1.69 19.37
C ILE A 238 6.97 -2.78 19.62
N GLY A 239 7.01 -3.79 18.75
CA GLY A 239 8.08 -4.78 18.74
C GLY A 239 9.40 -4.16 18.26
N ILE A 240 10.51 -4.53 18.87
CA ILE A 240 11.83 -4.01 18.55
C ILE A 240 12.87 -5.13 18.60
N GLU A 241 13.72 -5.18 17.59
CA GLU A 241 14.82 -6.13 17.50
C GLU A 241 16.14 -5.36 17.51
N PHE A 242 16.98 -5.64 18.49
CA PHE A 242 18.27 -5.00 18.68
C PHE A 242 19.39 -5.89 18.14
N ILE A 243 20.27 -5.31 17.32
CA ILE A 243 21.56 -5.90 16.97
C ILE A 243 22.69 -5.00 17.47
N CYS A 244 23.87 -5.57 17.68
CA CYS A 244 25.05 -4.81 18.05
C CYS A 244 25.64 -4.07 16.83
N ALA A 245 26.14 -2.85 17.06
CA ALA A 245 26.95 -2.12 16.08
C ALA A 245 28.24 -2.91 15.79
N VAL A 246 28.92 -3.34 16.84
CA VAL A 246 30.16 -4.14 16.80
C VAL A 246 30.03 -5.38 17.67
N ASN A 247 30.42 -6.54 17.13
CA ASN A 247 30.58 -7.81 17.86
C ASN A 247 32.02 -7.97 18.38
N THR A 248 32.18 -8.78 19.43
CA THR A 248 33.51 -9.23 19.88
C THR A 248 34.26 -9.90 18.72
N GLY A 249 35.52 -9.49 18.53
CA GLY A 249 36.42 -10.01 17.50
C GLY A 249 36.34 -9.28 16.14
N GLU A 250 35.31 -8.46 15.90
CA GLU A 250 35.21 -7.69 14.66
C GLU A 250 36.15 -6.48 14.65
N THR A 251 36.64 -6.13 13.47
CA THR A 251 37.17 -4.80 13.16
C THR A 251 36.03 -3.83 12.84
N HIS A 252 36.30 -2.50 12.92
CA HIS A 252 35.34 -1.47 12.52
C HIS A 252 34.78 -1.69 11.10
N THR A 253 35.65 -2.05 10.15
CA THR A 253 35.27 -2.32 8.75
C THR A 253 34.38 -3.55 8.61
N GLU A 254 34.68 -4.64 9.34
CA GLU A 254 33.86 -5.85 9.33
C GLU A 254 32.47 -5.59 9.92
N ALA A 255 32.41 -4.90 11.06
CA ALA A 255 31.17 -4.49 11.71
C ALA A 255 30.29 -3.62 10.79
N LYS A 256 30.88 -2.59 10.17
CA LYS A 256 30.21 -1.74 9.18
C LYS A 256 29.63 -2.56 8.02
N ARG A 257 30.40 -3.52 7.48
CA ARG A 257 29.96 -4.39 6.38
C ARG A 257 28.81 -5.29 6.80
N ARG A 258 28.85 -5.90 7.99
CA ARG A 258 27.77 -6.75 8.52
C ARG A 258 26.47 -5.97 8.69
N VAL A 259 26.52 -4.85 9.41
CA VAL A 259 25.34 -3.99 9.67
C VAL A 259 24.69 -3.54 8.36
N ARG A 260 25.50 -3.13 7.38
CA ARG A 260 25.05 -2.75 6.03
C ARG A 260 24.43 -3.91 5.27
N SER A 261 25.04 -5.09 5.31
CA SER A 261 24.53 -6.30 4.66
C SER A 261 23.15 -6.69 5.20
N ILE A 262 22.99 -6.68 6.53
CA ILE A 262 21.70 -6.94 7.20
C ILE A 262 20.64 -5.95 6.71
N PHE A 263 20.93 -4.65 6.71
CA PHE A 263 19.99 -3.63 6.23
C PHE A 263 19.54 -3.88 4.77
N VAL A 264 20.47 -4.20 3.87
CA VAL A 264 20.17 -4.47 2.47
C VAL A 264 19.32 -5.73 2.31
N HIS A 265 19.68 -6.82 2.99
CA HIS A 265 18.97 -8.09 2.88
C HIS A 265 17.54 -8.01 3.41
N VAL A 266 17.32 -7.37 4.56
CA VAL A 266 15.97 -7.20 5.13
C VAL A 266 15.04 -6.45 4.15
N ASN A 267 15.55 -5.43 3.47
CA ASN A 267 14.77 -4.67 2.48
C ASN A 267 14.53 -5.45 1.18
N LEU A 268 15.53 -6.18 0.67
CA LEU A 268 15.39 -6.94 -0.58
C LEU A 268 14.45 -8.15 -0.45
N MET A 269 14.41 -8.78 0.73
CA MET A 269 13.57 -9.96 0.96
C MET A 269 12.12 -9.61 1.27
N ALA A 270 11.82 -8.36 1.62
CA ALA A 270 10.45 -7.89 1.83
C ALA A 270 9.77 -7.55 0.49
N ALA A 271 9.06 -8.52 -0.09
CA ALA A 271 8.27 -8.29 -1.31
C ALA A 271 6.94 -7.57 -0.98
N PRO A 272 6.64 -6.41 -1.59
CA PRO A 272 5.33 -5.78 -1.44
C PRO A 272 4.25 -6.64 -2.11
N LEU A 273 3.06 -6.66 -1.52
CA LEU A 273 1.88 -7.26 -2.16
C LEU A 273 1.58 -6.55 -3.48
N THR A 274 1.22 -7.32 -4.52
CA THR A 274 0.77 -6.74 -5.78
C THR A 274 -0.55 -6.01 -5.57
N LYS A 275 -0.91 -5.10 -6.48
CA LYS A 275 -2.20 -4.41 -6.43
C LYS A 275 -3.39 -5.36 -6.47
N GLY A 276 -3.29 -6.48 -7.20
CA GLY A 276 -4.32 -7.52 -7.24
C GLY A 276 -4.50 -8.22 -5.89
N GLN A 277 -3.38 -8.56 -5.22
CA GLN A 277 -3.40 -9.15 -3.88
C GLN A 277 -3.96 -8.17 -2.84
N LEU A 278 -3.60 -6.89 -2.92
CA LEU A 278 -4.20 -5.85 -2.08
C LEU A 278 -5.71 -5.74 -2.31
N ALA A 279 -6.15 -5.71 -3.58
CA ALA A 279 -7.57 -5.71 -3.93
C ALA A 279 -8.30 -6.96 -3.42
N GLN A 280 -7.61 -8.09 -3.19
CA GLN A 280 -8.19 -9.32 -2.66
C GLN A 280 -8.31 -9.30 -1.12
N LEU A 281 -7.38 -8.65 -0.42
CA LEU A 281 -7.28 -8.70 1.04
C LEU A 281 -7.84 -7.45 1.74
N ASN A 282 -8.03 -6.35 1.00
CA ASN A 282 -8.40 -5.07 1.58
C ASN A 282 -9.85 -5.07 2.06
N GLU A 283 -10.02 -5.07 3.39
CA GLU A 283 -11.31 -4.99 4.09
C GLU A 283 -11.66 -3.57 4.54
N ASP A 284 -10.88 -2.54 4.17
CA ASP A 284 -11.17 -1.15 4.53
C ASP A 284 -11.61 -0.30 3.32
N ASP A 285 -11.25 -0.70 2.11
CA ASP A 285 -11.65 0.01 0.88
C ASP A 285 -13.02 -0.51 0.39
N GLY A 286 -14.06 0.32 0.56
CA GLY A 286 -15.42 0.03 0.10
C GLY A 286 -15.49 -0.38 -1.38
N PHE A 287 -14.72 0.27 -2.25
CA PHE A 287 -14.71 -0.06 -3.68
C PHE A 287 -14.07 -1.43 -3.95
N ALA A 288 -13.03 -1.79 -3.19
CA ALA A 288 -12.39 -3.11 -3.26
C ALA A 288 -13.34 -4.22 -2.76
N ILE A 289 -14.06 -3.97 -1.67
CA ILE A 289 -15.06 -4.91 -1.11
C ILE A 289 -16.17 -5.16 -2.13
N VAL A 290 -16.74 -4.10 -2.71
CA VAL A 290 -17.79 -4.19 -3.75
C VAL A 290 -17.27 -4.97 -4.96
N ALA A 291 -16.07 -4.62 -5.46
CA ALA A 291 -15.47 -5.28 -6.62
C ALA A 291 -15.22 -6.78 -6.38
N ARG A 292 -14.67 -7.17 -5.22
CA ARG A 292 -14.52 -8.58 -4.82
C ARG A 292 -15.86 -9.30 -4.82
N LYS A 293 -16.88 -8.69 -4.20
CA LYS A 293 -18.19 -9.31 -4.08
C LYS A 293 -18.79 -9.59 -5.46
N ILE A 294 -18.75 -8.61 -6.37
CA ILE A 294 -19.24 -8.78 -7.74
C ILE A 294 -18.42 -9.80 -8.53
N ALA A 295 -17.09 -9.82 -8.36
CA ALA A 295 -16.21 -10.79 -9.02
C ALA A 295 -16.58 -12.26 -8.74
N VAL A 296 -17.05 -12.56 -7.52
CA VAL A 296 -17.39 -13.94 -7.10
C VAL A 296 -18.87 -14.28 -7.16
N THR A 297 -19.77 -13.30 -7.28
CA THR A 297 -21.23 -13.55 -7.22
C THR A 297 -22.00 -13.21 -8.49
N HIS A 298 -21.44 -12.43 -9.41
CA HIS A 298 -22.16 -12.05 -10.62
C HIS A 298 -21.97 -13.11 -11.73
N PRO A 299 -23.03 -13.60 -12.39
CA PRO A 299 -22.94 -14.68 -13.39
C PRO A 299 -21.97 -14.44 -14.55
N LEU A 300 -21.79 -13.17 -14.94
CA LEU A 300 -20.81 -12.75 -15.96
C LEU A 300 -19.37 -13.07 -15.53
N LEU A 301 -19.04 -13.08 -14.24
CA LEU A 301 -17.67 -13.12 -13.72
C LEU A 301 -17.37 -14.36 -12.86
N GLU A 302 -18.36 -14.85 -12.12
CA GLU A 302 -18.18 -15.93 -11.14
C GLU A 302 -17.50 -17.17 -11.75
N GLN A 303 -16.73 -17.90 -10.94
CA GLN A 303 -16.12 -19.13 -11.42
C GLN A 303 -17.20 -20.19 -11.65
N LYS A 304 -17.21 -20.82 -12.83
CA LYS A 304 -18.08 -21.96 -13.15
C LYS A 304 -17.21 -23.19 -13.44
N PRO A 305 -17.61 -24.41 -13.06
CA PRO A 305 -16.80 -25.62 -13.26
C PRO A 305 -16.42 -25.89 -14.72
N ASN A 306 -17.32 -25.56 -15.66
CA ASN A 306 -17.16 -25.85 -17.09
C ASN A 306 -16.78 -24.61 -17.92
N ARG A 307 -16.16 -23.59 -17.29
CA ARG A 307 -15.79 -22.34 -17.96
C ARG A 307 -14.42 -21.86 -17.49
N ASN A 308 -13.61 -21.37 -18.43
CA ASN A 308 -12.38 -20.69 -18.10
C ASN A 308 -12.62 -19.53 -17.11
N PRO A 309 -11.70 -19.25 -16.18
CA PRO A 309 -11.83 -18.12 -15.27
C PRO A 309 -11.98 -16.81 -16.04
N ARG A 310 -12.94 -15.96 -15.64
CA ARG A 310 -13.15 -14.64 -16.26
C ARG A 310 -12.45 -13.50 -15.52
N VAL A 311 -11.86 -13.74 -14.35
CA VAL A 311 -11.15 -12.74 -13.55
C VAL A 311 -9.74 -13.22 -13.22
N ASN A 312 -8.74 -12.39 -13.52
CA ASN A 312 -7.38 -12.58 -12.99
C ASN A 312 -7.24 -11.89 -11.62
N TRP A 313 -6.89 -12.65 -10.60
CA TRP A 313 -6.77 -12.20 -9.21
C TRP A 313 -5.42 -11.54 -8.90
N ASN A 314 -4.35 -11.90 -9.61
CA ASN A 314 -2.99 -11.60 -9.20
C ASN A 314 -2.35 -10.45 -10.00
N SER A 315 -2.63 -10.38 -11.30
CA SER A 315 -2.04 -9.39 -12.22
C SER A 315 -2.98 -8.24 -12.51
N ALA A 316 -2.40 -7.06 -12.71
CA ALA A 316 -3.09 -5.86 -13.20
C ALA A 316 -3.44 -5.93 -14.69
N THR A 317 -2.74 -6.78 -15.45
CA THR A 317 -2.79 -6.83 -16.92
C THR A 317 -3.36 -8.15 -17.43
N VAL A 318 -3.95 -8.09 -18.63
CA VAL A 318 -4.48 -9.25 -19.35
C VAL A 318 -3.71 -9.40 -20.66
N ALA A 319 -3.08 -10.55 -20.84
CA ALA A 319 -2.39 -10.89 -22.08
C ALA A 319 -3.37 -11.19 -23.22
N ALA A 320 -2.95 -11.03 -24.47
CA ALA A 320 -3.81 -11.23 -25.65
C ALA A 320 -4.40 -12.65 -25.76
N ASN A 321 -3.65 -13.67 -25.32
CA ASN A 321 -4.07 -15.07 -25.31
C ASN A 321 -4.73 -15.53 -23.99
N SER A 322 -4.92 -14.62 -23.03
CA SER A 322 -5.56 -14.98 -21.77
C SER A 322 -7.06 -15.21 -21.98
N THR A 323 -7.63 -16.17 -21.26
CA THR A 323 -9.07 -16.48 -21.29
C THR A 323 -9.89 -15.65 -20.30
N VAL A 324 -9.23 -14.90 -19.40
CA VAL A 324 -9.91 -14.00 -18.47
C VAL A 324 -10.54 -12.83 -19.22
N LEU A 325 -11.67 -12.31 -18.74
CA LEU A 325 -12.31 -11.09 -19.26
C LEU A 325 -11.64 -9.83 -18.72
N THR A 326 -11.28 -9.84 -17.43
CA THR A 326 -10.74 -8.68 -16.71
C THR A 326 -9.85 -9.10 -15.54
N THR A 327 -9.41 -8.14 -14.73
CA THR A 327 -8.64 -8.36 -13.49
C THR A 327 -9.38 -7.83 -12.28
N LEU A 328 -9.10 -8.36 -11.09
CA LEU A 328 -9.71 -7.83 -9.85
C LEU A 328 -9.35 -6.36 -9.64
N GLN A 329 -8.12 -5.96 -9.98
CA GLN A 329 -7.72 -4.55 -9.91
C GLN A 329 -8.58 -3.67 -10.83
N ALA A 330 -8.84 -4.13 -12.06
CA ALA A 330 -9.68 -3.38 -12.98
C ALA A 330 -11.14 -3.31 -12.50
N LEU A 331 -11.65 -4.35 -11.84
CA LEU A 331 -12.97 -4.31 -11.19
C LEU A 331 -13.01 -3.32 -10.04
N GLN A 332 -11.96 -3.23 -9.22
CA GLN A 332 -11.83 -2.20 -8.17
C GLN A 332 -11.78 -0.80 -8.80
N ASP A 333 -10.98 -0.61 -9.84
CA ASP A 333 -10.90 0.66 -10.57
C ASP A 333 -12.28 1.02 -11.19
N MET A 334 -13.02 0.06 -11.75
CA MET A 334 -14.38 0.27 -12.26
C MET A 334 -15.34 0.66 -11.12
N SER A 335 -15.29 -0.04 -10.00
CA SER A 335 -16.09 0.25 -8.80
C SER A 335 -15.83 1.66 -8.30
N GLU A 336 -14.56 2.06 -8.13
CA GLU A 336 -14.15 3.40 -7.72
C GLU A 336 -14.62 4.49 -8.70
N ARG A 337 -14.52 4.23 -10.00
CA ARG A 337 -14.87 5.22 -11.03
C ARG A 337 -16.37 5.35 -11.26
N TYR A 338 -17.12 4.27 -11.08
CA TYR A 338 -18.58 4.27 -11.19
C TYR A 338 -19.23 4.83 -9.92
N LEU A 339 -18.94 4.22 -8.77
CA LEU A 339 -19.58 4.55 -7.49
C LEU A 339 -18.97 5.77 -6.80
N GLY A 340 -17.76 6.19 -7.15
CA GLY A 340 -17.07 7.28 -6.45
C GLY A 340 -17.74 8.66 -6.58
N GLN A 341 -18.71 8.83 -7.49
CA GLN A 341 -19.57 10.03 -7.52
C GLN A 341 -20.67 9.97 -6.46
N LYS A 342 -21.17 8.77 -6.13
CA LYS A 342 -22.22 8.53 -5.13
C LYS A 342 -21.64 8.44 -3.72
N PHE A 343 -20.50 7.75 -3.56
CA PHE A 343 -19.81 7.57 -2.28
C PHE A 343 -18.42 8.24 -2.30
N PRO A 344 -18.33 9.58 -2.40
CA PRO A 344 -17.03 10.26 -2.45
C PRO A 344 -16.21 10.08 -1.16
N HIS A 345 -16.88 9.88 -0.01
CA HIS A 345 -16.25 9.68 1.31
C HIS A 345 -15.58 8.32 1.49
N TRP A 346 -15.85 7.34 0.63
CA TRP A 346 -15.12 6.07 0.63
C TRP A 346 -13.67 6.24 0.18
N LYS A 347 -13.35 7.34 -0.52
CA LYS A 347 -11.96 7.70 -0.81
C LYS A 347 -11.32 8.33 0.42
N PRO A 348 -10.03 8.07 0.65
CA PRO A 348 -9.32 8.76 1.70
C PRO A 348 -9.33 10.27 1.41
N LEU A 349 -9.56 11.07 2.46
CA LEU A 349 -9.54 12.54 2.38
C LEU A 349 -8.22 13.07 1.82
N GLU A 350 -7.13 12.32 2.04
CA GLU A 350 -5.80 12.67 1.58
C GLU A 350 -5.11 11.49 0.90
N LYS A 351 -4.28 11.82 -0.10
CA LYS A 351 -3.52 10.83 -0.83
C LYS A 351 -2.51 10.14 0.10
N GLY A 352 -2.52 8.81 0.09
CA GLY A 352 -1.59 7.99 0.87
C GLY A 352 -2.13 7.49 2.21
N LEU A 353 -3.32 7.94 2.61
CA LEU A 353 -4.04 7.33 3.72
C LEU A 353 -4.74 6.04 3.30
N ILE A 354 -4.92 5.16 4.27
CA ILE A 354 -5.82 4.00 4.14
C ILE A 354 -7.27 4.54 4.15
N PRO A 355 -8.17 4.07 3.26
CA PRO A 355 -9.58 4.45 3.25
C PRO A 355 -10.33 3.95 4.50
N MET A 356 -11.25 4.73 5.08
CA MET A 356 -12.06 4.24 6.22
C MET A 356 -13.06 3.21 5.71
N ARG A 357 -13.19 2.07 6.41
CA ARG A 357 -14.20 1.07 6.04
C ARG A 357 -15.57 1.74 6.12
N PRO A 358 -16.36 1.74 5.03
CA PRO A 358 -17.73 2.24 5.10
C PRO A 358 -18.62 1.34 5.96
N GLU A 359 -19.76 1.88 6.37
CA GLU A 359 -20.76 1.10 7.10
C GLU A 359 -21.31 -0.04 6.23
N ASN A 360 -21.72 -1.14 6.87
CA ASN A 360 -22.15 -2.33 6.14
C ASN A 360 -23.37 -2.05 5.25
N GLU A 361 -24.27 -1.17 5.67
CA GLU A 361 -25.43 -0.72 4.90
C GLU A 361 -25.02 -0.02 3.61
N GLU A 362 -24.07 0.91 3.67
CA GLU A 362 -23.54 1.59 2.47
C GLU A 362 -22.83 0.59 1.55
N ILE A 363 -22.07 -0.37 2.11
CA ILE A 363 -21.43 -1.42 1.32
C ILE A 363 -22.49 -2.26 0.58
N GLN A 364 -23.61 -2.62 1.22
CA GLN A 364 -24.68 -3.35 0.55
C GLN A 364 -25.33 -2.52 -0.57
N GLU A 365 -25.52 -1.21 -0.36
CA GLU A 365 -26.03 -0.31 -1.38
C GLU A 365 -25.07 -0.23 -2.59
N GLY A 366 -23.77 -0.06 -2.35
CA GLY A 366 -22.76 -0.08 -3.40
C GLY A 366 -22.68 -1.41 -4.16
N ILE A 367 -22.85 -2.55 -3.46
CA ILE A 367 -22.95 -3.87 -4.09
C ILE A 367 -24.17 -3.92 -5.01
N ALA A 368 -25.33 -3.43 -4.57
CA ALA A 368 -26.56 -3.46 -5.36
C ALA A 368 -26.44 -2.60 -6.63
N ASP A 369 -25.94 -1.38 -6.51
CA ASP A 369 -25.75 -0.48 -7.66
C ASP A 369 -24.73 -1.01 -8.66
N PHE A 370 -23.61 -1.55 -8.18
CA PHE A 370 -22.59 -2.12 -9.05
C PHE A 370 -23.03 -3.43 -9.68
N ARG A 371 -23.84 -4.23 -8.98
CA ARG A 371 -24.52 -5.40 -9.55
C ARG A 371 -25.44 -4.98 -10.68
N GLN A 372 -26.26 -3.95 -10.49
CA GLN A 372 -27.16 -3.46 -11.53
C GLN A 372 -26.40 -2.98 -12.77
N LEU A 373 -25.25 -2.32 -12.60
CA LEU A 373 -24.36 -2.00 -13.72
C LEU A 373 -23.93 -3.26 -14.47
N PHE A 374 -23.48 -4.30 -13.75
CA PHE A 374 -23.03 -5.54 -14.37
C PHE A 374 -24.15 -6.36 -15.01
N ASP A 375 -25.37 -6.33 -14.46
CA ASP A 375 -26.55 -6.93 -15.08
C ASP A 375 -26.84 -6.28 -16.45
N ASN A 376 -26.68 -4.96 -16.55
CA ASN A 376 -26.84 -4.22 -17.81
C ASN A 376 -25.67 -4.47 -18.77
N LEU A 377 -24.42 -4.48 -18.28
CA LEU A 377 -23.25 -4.83 -19.10
C LEU A 377 -23.38 -6.22 -19.70
N ALA A 378 -23.77 -7.22 -18.90
CA ALA A 378 -23.95 -8.59 -19.35
C ALA A 378 -25.01 -8.72 -20.47
N ASN A 379 -25.89 -7.73 -20.61
CA ASN A 379 -26.89 -7.69 -21.65
C ASN A 379 -26.40 -7.14 -23.00
N LEU A 380 -25.21 -6.53 -23.05
CA LEU A 380 -24.60 -6.04 -24.28
C LEU A 380 -24.28 -7.21 -25.23
N PRO A 381 -24.54 -7.08 -26.55
CA PRO A 381 -24.23 -8.10 -27.57
C PRO A 381 -22.83 -8.72 -27.42
N SER A 382 -21.80 -7.88 -27.25
CA SER A 382 -20.40 -8.29 -27.07
C SER A 382 -20.17 -9.19 -25.85
N TYR A 383 -20.97 -9.05 -24.77
CA TYR A 383 -20.84 -9.90 -23.59
C TYR A 383 -21.77 -11.11 -23.62
N LYS A 384 -22.92 -11.04 -24.30
CA LYS A 384 -23.82 -12.19 -24.48
C LYS A 384 -23.16 -13.33 -25.24
N ILE A 385 -22.32 -13.00 -26.23
CA ILE A 385 -21.64 -14.02 -27.04
C ILE A 385 -20.64 -14.87 -26.23
N LEU A 386 -20.22 -14.44 -25.03
CA LEU A 386 -19.30 -15.19 -24.16
C LEU A 386 -19.86 -16.51 -23.61
N GLU A 387 -21.13 -16.82 -23.84
CA GLU A 387 -21.67 -18.15 -23.58
C GLU A 387 -21.28 -19.17 -24.67
N HIS A 388 -20.81 -18.71 -25.82
CA HIS A 388 -20.44 -19.52 -26.98
C HIS A 388 -19.04 -19.24 -27.51
N GLU A 389 -18.45 -18.10 -27.16
CA GLU A 389 -17.13 -17.67 -27.63
C GLU A 389 -16.15 -17.43 -26.47
N GLU A 390 -14.86 -17.64 -26.73
CA GLU A 390 -13.79 -17.36 -25.79
C GLU A 390 -13.39 -15.88 -25.82
N THR A 391 -12.96 -15.35 -24.67
CA THR A 391 -12.55 -13.93 -24.58
C THR A 391 -11.39 -13.59 -25.51
N THR A 392 -10.57 -14.57 -25.90
CA THR A 392 -9.44 -14.37 -26.83
C THR A 392 -9.89 -13.96 -28.22
N VAL A 393 -11.00 -14.50 -28.73
CA VAL A 393 -11.54 -14.19 -30.08
C VAL A 393 -11.97 -12.72 -30.14
N LEU A 394 -12.66 -12.27 -29.10
CA LEU A 394 -13.16 -10.90 -29.00
C LEU A 394 -12.04 -9.92 -28.65
N ARG A 395 -11.04 -10.39 -27.89
CA ARG A 395 -9.88 -9.59 -27.51
C ARG A 395 -8.96 -9.34 -28.69
N ARG A 396 -8.38 -10.38 -29.28
CA ARG A 396 -7.26 -10.27 -30.22
C ARG A 396 -7.53 -9.28 -31.34
N PHE A 397 -6.50 -8.61 -31.81
CA PHE A 397 -6.59 -7.79 -33.01
C PHE A 397 -6.63 -8.68 -34.25
N HIS A 398 -7.18 -8.16 -35.34
CA HIS A 398 -7.31 -8.88 -36.61
C HIS A 398 -5.94 -9.31 -37.18
N PHE A 399 -4.88 -8.54 -36.91
CA PHE A 399 -3.52 -8.84 -37.38
C PHE A 399 -2.77 -9.83 -36.48
N GLU A 400 -3.29 -10.14 -35.29
CA GLU A 400 -2.66 -11.12 -34.39
C GLU A 400 -2.91 -12.55 -34.89
N LYS A 401 -2.12 -13.50 -34.37
CA LYS A 401 -2.29 -14.91 -34.71
C LYS A 401 -3.70 -15.39 -34.34
N ASP A 402 -4.33 -16.09 -35.28
CA ASP A 402 -5.73 -16.55 -35.27
C ASP A 402 -6.80 -15.44 -35.38
N GLY A 403 -6.38 -14.18 -35.52
CA GLY A 403 -7.26 -13.02 -35.64
C GLY A 403 -8.15 -12.79 -34.42
N GLY A 404 -8.94 -11.73 -34.46
CA GLY A 404 -9.95 -11.42 -33.47
C GLY A 404 -10.64 -10.09 -33.76
N GLU A 405 -11.58 -9.69 -32.91
CA GLU A 405 -12.41 -8.51 -33.17
C GLU A 405 -11.79 -7.18 -32.74
N GLY A 406 -10.69 -7.17 -31.98
CA GLY A 406 -10.12 -5.94 -31.44
C GLY A 406 -11.10 -5.19 -30.53
N ASN A 407 -11.91 -5.91 -29.74
CA ASN A 407 -12.99 -5.30 -28.98
C ASN A 407 -12.50 -4.66 -27.67
N MET A 408 -12.84 -3.39 -27.48
CA MET A 408 -12.39 -2.61 -26.32
C MET A 408 -13.02 -3.12 -25.02
N LEU A 409 -14.22 -3.70 -25.04
CA LEU A 409 -14.89 -4.23 -23.85
C LEU A 409 -14.16 -5.43 -23.23
N PHE A 410 -13.13 -5.96 -23.92
CA PHE A 410 -12.28 -7.07 -23.47
C PHE A 410 -10.90 -6.59 -22.97
N ARG A 411 -10.74 -5.27 -22.79
CA ARG A 411 -9.54 -4.63 -22.27
C ARG A 411 -9.83 -3.94 -20.93
N PRO A 412 -9.08 -4.25 -19.86
CA PRO A 412 -9.27 -3.63 -18.55
C PRO A 412 -9.35 -2.09 -18.56
N VAL A 413 -8.42 -1.42 -19.25
CA VAL A 413 -8.39 0.05 -19.30
C VAL A 413 -9.66 0.67 -19.91
N SER A 414 -10.21 0.00 -20.91
CA SER A 414 -11.41 0.40 -21.64
C SER A 414 -12.67 0.17 -20.80
N GLN A 415 -12.74 -0.94 -20.07
CA GLN A 415 -13.82 -1.23 -19.11
C GLN A 415 -13.86 -0.17 -18.00
N VAL A 416 -12.70 0.22 -17.48
CA VAL A 416 -12.58 1.32 -16.49
C VAL A 416 -13.03 2.66 -17.09
N ALA A 417 -12.67 2.96 -18.34
CA ALA A 417 -13.14 4.17 -19.03
C ALA A 417 -14.67 4.20 -19.17
N LEU A 418 -15.29 3.06 -19.54
CA LEU A 418 -16.74 2.94 -19.62
C LEU A 418 -17.40 3.13 -18.26
N ALA A 419 -16.92 2.45 -17.21
CA ALA A 419 -17.44 2.62 -15.86
C ALA A 419 -17.37 4.08 -15.37
N GLN A 420 -16.27 4.78 -15.66
CA GLN A 420 -16.11 6.20 -15.31
C GLN A 420 -17.10 7.12 -16.05
N ALA A 421 -17.29 6.90 -17.35
CA ALA A 421 -18.26 7.66 -18.15
C ALA A 421 -19.68 7.43 -17.63
N LEU A 422 -20.04 6.17 -17.36
CA LEU A 422 -21.34 5.79 -16.80
C LEU A 422 -21.58 6.41 -15.42
N GLY A 423 -20.62 6.33 -14.50
CA GLY A 423 -20.74 6.95 -13.17
C GLY A 423 -20.98 8.45 -13.25
N THR A 424 -20.31 9.13 -14.20
CA THR A 424 -20.53 10.56 -14.44
C THR A 424 -21.93 10.84 -14.98
N LEU A 425 -22.40 10.08 -15.97
CA LEU A 425 -23.71 10.29 -16.58
C LEU A 425 -24.85 10.04 -15.59
N ILE A 426 -24.76 8.94 -14.84
CA ILE A 426 -25.83 8.47 -13.96
C ILE A 426 -25.86 9.29 -12.67
N PHE A 427 -24.76 9.36 -11.93
CA PHE A 427 -24.77 9.98 -10.59
C PHE A 427 -24.56 11.49 -10.63
N LYS A 428 -23.73 12.01 -11.55
CA LYS A 428 -23.46 13.46 -11.62
C LYS A 428 -24.41 14.21 -12.55
N LYS A 429 -24.84 13.60 -13.66
CA LYS A 429 -25.74 14.23 -14.65
C LYS A 429 -27.18 13.74 -14.58
N GLY A 430 -27.50 12.75 -13.74
CA GLY A 430 -28.87 12.29 -13.49
C GLY A 430 -29.48 11.48 -14.64
N PHE A 431 -28.68 10.88 -15.52
CA PHE A 431 -29.19 10.08 -16.63
C PHE A 431 -29.77 8.76 -16.11
N ALA A 432 -30.90 8.33 -16.66
CA ALA A 432 -31.44 7.01 -16.36
C ALA A 432 -30.53 5.91 -16.93
N LEU A 433 -30.15 4.95 -16.07
CA LEU A 433 -29.30 3.81 -16.45
C LEU A 433 -29.86 3.06 -17.67
N THR A 434 -31.18 2.82 -17.70
CA THR A 434 -31.86 2.12 -18.77
C THR A 434 -31.74 2.82 -20.12
N ASP A 435 -31.85 4.15 -20.17
CA ASP A 435 -31.77 4.91 -21.42
C ASP A 435 -30.35 4.97 -21.96
N VAL A 436 -29.36 5.09 -21.06
CA VAL A 436 -27.94 5.00 -21.44
C VAL A 436 -27.62 3.62 -22.03
N PHE A 437 -28.10 2.54 -21.42
CA PHE A 437 -27.83 1.19 -21.90
C PHE A 437 -28.57 0.84 -23.20
N LYS A 438 -29.74 1.40 -23.49
CA LYS A 438 -30.38 1.29 -24.82
C LYS A 438 -29.48 1.85 -25.93
N LYS A 439 -28.84 3.00 -25.67
CA LYS A 439 -27.89 3.61 -26.62
C LYS A 439 -26.64 2.74 -26.80
N LEU A 440 -26.08 2.24 -25.70
CA LEU A 440 -24.92 1.37 -25.72
C LEU A 440 -25.19 0.03 -26.43
N GLU A 441 -26.36 -0.56 -26.24
CA GLU A 441 -26.74 -1.80 -26.92
C GLU A 441 -26.81 -1.60 -28.44
N LYS A 442 -27.40 -0.48 -28.88
CA LYS A 442 -27.42 -0.11 -30.30
C LYS A 442 -26.02 0.11 -30.85
N PHE A 443 -25.17 0.84 -30.12
CA PHE A 443 -23.79 1.10 -30.51
C PHE A 443 -22.96 -0.18 -30.61
N ASP A 444 -23.11 -1.09 -29.64
CA ASP A 444 -22.44 -2.40 -29.64
C ASP A 444 -22.89 -3.27 -30.81
N ARG A 445 -24.19 -3.34 -31.08
CA ARG A 445 -24.75 -4.10 -32.22
C ARG A 445 -24.24 -3.59 -33.58
N GLN A 446 -23.86 -2.31 -33.66
CA GLN A 446 -23.28 -1.69 -34.85
C GLN A 446 -21.75 -1.85 -34.92
N GLY A 447 -21.14 -2.62 -34.00
CA GLY A 447 -19.69 -2.84 -33.95
C GLY A 447 -18.92 -1.69 -33.32
N GLY A 448 -19.59 -0.75 -32.64
CA GLY A 448 -18.97 0.46 -32.10
C GLY A 448 -17.86 0.22 -31.06
N PHE A 449 -17.84 -0.96 -30.43
CA PHE A 449 -16.79 -1.37 -29.50
C PHE A 449 -15.69 -2.25 -30.11
N SER A 450 -15.91 -2.78 -31.31
CA SER A 450 -14.97 -3.64 -32.03
C SER A 450 -14.05 -2.85 -32.95
N SER A 451 -13.12 -3.54 -33.59
CA SER A 451 -12.29 -3.02 -34.68
C SER A 451 -11.46 -1.80 -34.29
N MET A 452 -11.02 -1.72 -33.02
CA MET A 452 -10.33 -0.54 -32.48
C MET A 452 -9.01 -0.20 -33.18
N GLU A 453 -8.43 -1.15 -33.91
CA GLU A 453 -7.22 -1.00 -34.70
C GLU A 453 -7.42 -0.36 -36.08
N TYR A 454 -8.67 -0.18 -36.52
CA TYR A 454 -8.99 0.41 -37.80
C TYR A 454 -9.38 1.90 -37.69
N PRO A 455 -9.01 2.75 -38.66
CA PRO A 455 -9.31 4.19 -38.62
C PRO A 455 -10.80 4.52 -38.45
N GLN A 456 -11.71 3.68 -38.95
CA GLN A 456 -13.16 3.85 -38.82
C GLN A 456 -13.62 3.82 -37.36
N SER A 457 -12.84 3.16 -36.49
CA SER A 457 -13.13 3.10 -35.07
C SER A 457 -12.78 4.41 -34.38
N LEU A 458 -13.65 4.83 -33.47
CA LEU A 458 -13.42 5.95 -32.56
C LEU A 458 -12.19 5.74 -31.67
N TRP A 459 -11.84 4.49 -31.44
CA TRP A 459 -10.79 4.09 -30.51
C TRP A 459 -9.39 4.13 -31.14
N TYR A 460 -9.31 4.27 -32.46
CA TYR A 460 -8.05 4.40 -33.20
C TYR A 460 -7.33 5.70 -32.85
N GLY A 461 -6.07 5.60 -32.42
CA GLY A 461 -5.30 6.73 -31.88
C GLY A 461 -5.68 7.11 -30.45
N VAL A 462 -6.79 6.61 -29.91
CA VAL A 462 -7.26 6.89 -28.55
C VAL A 462 -6.89 5.75 -27.59
N LEU A 463 -7.49 4.59 -27.74
CA LEU A 463 -7.19 3.40 -26.92
C LEU A 463 -6.26 2.43 -27.65
N TYR A 464 -6.15 2.53 -28.97
CA TYR A 464 -5.18 1.82 -29.79
C TYR A 464 -4.08 2.78 -30.26
N ASP A 465 -2.83 2.39 -30.04
CA ASP A 465 -1.64 3.05 -30.60
C ASP A 465 -1.26 2.33 -31.91
N PRO A 466 -1.54 2.95 -33.08
CA PRO A 466 -1.25 2.35 -34.38
C PRO A 466 0.25 2.24 -34.69
N ASN A 467 1.10 3.10 -34.12
CA ASN A 467 2.55 3.03 -34.32
C ASN A 467 3.14 1.83 -33.61
N LYS A 468 2.72 1.63 -32.36
CA LYS A 468 3.21 0.51 -31.52
C LYS A 468 2.36 -0.75 -31.64
N LYS A 469 1.29 -0.70 -32.43
CA LYS A 469 0.31 -1.79 -32.66
C LYS A 469 -0.17 -2.42 -31.35
N ARG A 470 -0.55 -1.60 -30.37
CA ARG A 470 -0.94 -2.07 -29.04
C ARG A 470 -1.97 -1.17 -28.38
N VAL A 471 -2.61 -1.68 -27.33
CA VAL A 471 -3.46 -0.85 -26.46
C VAL A 471 -2.60 0.20 -25.73
N GLN A 472 -3.09 1.44 -25.64
CA GLN A 472 -2.45 2.50 -24.87
C GLN A 472 -3.34 2.98 -23.72
N VAL A 473 -2.73 3.16 -22.54
CA VAL A 473 -3.44 3.59 -21.33
C VAL A 473 -3.61 5.11 -21.27
N ALA A 474 -2.72 5.86 -21.94
CA ALA A 474 -2.71 7.33 -21.91
C ALA A 474 -4.01 7.95 -22.47
N GLY A 475 -4.67 7.30 -23.44
CA GLY A 475 -5.91 7.80 -24.01
C GLY A 475 -7.18 7.48 -23.22
N LYS A 476 -7.08 6.84 -22.04
CA LYS A 476 -8.24 6.50 -21.20
C LYS A 476 -9.10 7.72 -20.88
N ASP A 477 -8.51 8.83 -20.46
CA ASP A 477 -9.27 10.04 -20.09
C ASP A 477 -9.96 10.68 -21.30
N LEU A 478 -9.36 10.58 -22.49
CA LEU A 478 -10.01 10.99 -23.73
C LEU A 478 -11.17 10.05 -24.08
N ALA A 479 -10.99 8.73 -23.93
CA ALA A 479 -12.06 7.75 -24.14
C ALA A 479 -13.27 8.00 -23.22
N VAL A 480 -13.03 8.32 -21.94
CA VAL A 480 -14.09 8.72 -21.01
C VAL A 480 -14.88 9.92 -21.53
N LYS A 481 -14.18 10.98 -21.96
CA LYS A 481 -14.82 12.19 -22.50
C LYS A 481 -15.62 11.90 -23.78
N LEU A 482 -15.09 11.08 -24.67
CA LEU A 482 -15.77 10.66 -25.90
C LEU A 482 -17.04 9.85 -25.59
N LEU A 483 -16.99 8.92 -24.64
CA LEU A 483 -18.16 8.16 -24.19
C LEU A 483 -19.24 9.08 -23.59
N ILE A 484 -18.86 10.03 -22.72
CA ILE A 484 -19.79 11.00 -22.14
C ILE A 484 -20.43 11.83 -23.26
N TYR A 485 -19.64 12.33 -24.22
CA TYR A 485 -20.15 13.09 -25.36
C TYR A 485 -21.13 12.27 -26.21
N MET A 486 -20.72 11.06 -26.65
CA MET A 486 -21.55 10.19 -27.50
C MET A 486 -22.88 9.82 -26.85
N LEU A 487 -22.92 9.71 -25.53
CA LEU A 487 -24.14 9.38 -24.80
C LEU A 487 -25.04 10.61 -24.53
N GLY A 488 -24.61 11.81 -24.94
CA GLY A 488 -25.36 13.06 -24.82
C GLY A 488 -25.06 13.85 -23.55
N GLY A 489 -23.97 13.52 -22.85
CA GLY A 489 -23.57 14.16 -21.60
C GLY A 489 -22.80 15.47 -21.76
N MET A 490 -22.46 15.93 -22.96
CA MET A 490 -21.75 17.19 -23.19
C MET A 490 -22.55 18.14 -24.06
N SER A 491 -22.81 19.35 -23.57
CA SER A 491 -23.56 20.40 -24.27
C SER A 491 -22.78 21.70 -24.43
N GLU A 492 -21.72 21.91 -23.63
CA GLU A 492 -20.95 23.16 -23.66
C GLU A 492 -20.04 23.25 -24.88
N LYS A 493 -20.18 24.32 -25.67
CA LYS A 493 -19.44 24.53 -26.92
C LYS A 493 -17.92 24.50 -26.72
N MET A 494 -17.42 25.07 -25.63
CA MET A 494 -15.99 25.04 -25.31
C MET A 494 -15.49 23.62 -25.01
N GLU A 495 -16.22 22.84 -24.20
CA GLU A 495 -15.86 21.45 -23.90
C GLU A 495 -15.82 20.58 -25.17
N VAL A 496 -16.85 20.70 -26.03
CA VAL A 496 -16.93 19.98 -27.30
C VAL A 496 -15.79 20.38 -28.25
N THR A 497 -15.40 21.66 -28.26
CA THR A 497 -14.28 22.16 -29.09
C THR A 497 -12.94 21.61 -28.58
N ALA A 498 -12.72 21.59 -27.27
CA ALA A 498 -11.55 20.99 -26.66
C ALA A 498 -11.48 19.48 -26.92
N LEU A 499 -12.62 18.78 -26.85
CA LEU A 499 -12.72 17.35 -27.16
C LEU A 499 -12.36 17.06 -28.62
N ARG A 500 -12.88 17.85 -29.58
CA ARG A 500 -12.53 17.73 -30.99
C ARG A 500 -11.02 17.87 -31.22
N LYS A 501 -10.40 18.89 -30.61
CA LYS A 501 -8.95 19.10 -30.71
C LYS A 501 -8.16 17.92 -30.12
N ALA A 502 -8.60 17.40 -28.96
CA ALA A 502 -7.95 16.27 -28.32
C ALA A 502 -8.06 14.97 -29.16
N LEU A 503 -9.22 14.71 -29.78
CA LEU A 503 -9.39 13.57 -30.69
C LEU A 503 -8.51 13.70 -31.93
N ALA A 504 -8.47 14.89 -32.55
CA ALA A 504 -7.62 15.12 -33.71
C ALA A 504 -6.15 14.85 -33.38
N ASN A 505 -5.65 15.42 -32.28
CA ASN A 505 -4.28 15.19 -31.81
C ASN A 505 -3.98 13.72 -31.53
N ALA A 506 -4.92 12.98 -30.94
CA ALA A 506 -4.76 11.55 -30.66
C ALA A 506 -4.67 10.71 -31.95
N ARG A 507 -5.25 11.21 -33.06
CA ARG A 507 -5.21 10.59 -34.39
C ARG A 507 -4.09 11.14 -35.28
N THR A 508 -3.22 12.01 -34.74
CA THR A 508 -2.04 12.52 -35.44
C THR A 508 -0.82 11.63 -35.15
N ILE A 509 -0.20 11.15 -36.21
CA ILE A 509 0.98 10.27 -36.21
C ILE A 509 2.02 10.92 -37.11
N GLU A 510 3.23 11.17 -36.61
CA GLU A 510 4.34 11.70 -37.43
C GLU A 510 3.92 12.92 -38.27
N GLU A 511 3.21 13.87 -37.63
CA GLU A 511 2.64 15.09 -38.24
C GLU A 511 1.49 14.88 -39.23
N GLN A 512 1.04 13.65 -39.47
CA GLN A 512 -0.08 13.31 -40.34
C GLN A 512 -1.32 12.92 -39.52
N THR A 513 -2.45 13.59 -39.75
CA THR A 513 -3.70 13.29 -39.03
C THR A 513 -4.59 12.38 -39.86
N ILE A 514 -5.06 11.29 -39.26
CA ILE A 514 -5.85 10.27 -39.94
C ILE A 514 -7.35 10.47 -39.64
N GLY A 515 -8.15 10.65 -40.70
CA GLY A 515 -9.61 10.76 -40.66
C GLY A 515 -10.29 9.41 -40.35
N PHE A 516 -11.61 9.43 -40.16
CA PHE A 516 -12.39 8.20 -39.93
C PHE A 516 -12.48 7.29 -41.17
N ASP A 517 -12.28 7.85 -42.36
CA ASP A 517 -12.18 7.11 -43.63
C ASP A 517 -10.80 6.48 -43.84
N GLY A 518 -9.82 6.79 -42.97
CA GLY A 518 -8.44 6.33 -43.08
C GLY A 518 -7.55 7.20 -43.96
N THR A 519 -8.05 8.33 -44.48
CA THR A 519 -7.25 9.26 -45.29
C THR A 519 -6.58 10.33 -44.44
N PHE A 520 -5.56 10.98 -45.00
CA PHE A 520 -4.91 12.10 -44.32
C PHE A 520 -5.75 13.37 -44.46
N VAL A 521 -6.07 13.98 -43.32
CA VAL A 521 -6.91 15.17 -43.22
C VAL A 521 -6.24 16.24 -42.38
N LYS A 522 -6.72 17.49 -42.46
CA LYS A 522 -6.28 18.52 -41.51
C LYS A 522 -6.88 18.20 -40.12
N PRO A 523 -6.21 18.53 -39.00
CA PRO A 523 -6.74 18.25 -37.66
C PRO A 523 -8.17 18.73 -37.41
N GLN A 524 -8.54 19.89 -37.97
CA GLN A 524 -9.88 20.46 -37.84
C GLN A 524 -10.98 19.65 -38.56
N ASP A 525 -10.62 18.85 -39.57
CA ASP A 525 -11.54 18.12 -40.45
C ASP A 525 -11.85 16.70 -39.93
N VAL A 526 -11.16 16.23 -38.88
CA VAL A 526 -11.43 14.93 -38.23
C VAL A 526 -12.87 14.84 -37.70
N GLY A 527 -13.39 15.95 -37.16
CA GLY A 527 -14.74 16.02 -36.59
C GLY A 527 -14.90 15.26 -35.27
N LEU A 528 -16.16 15.01 -34.90
CA LEU A 528 -16.57 14.16 -33.78
C LEU A 528 -17.68 13.23 -34.30
N PRO A 529 -17.84 12.02 -33.71
CA PRO A 529 -18.96 11.16 -34.05
C PRO A 529 -20.30 11.81 -33.69
N SER A 530 -21.39 11.29 -34.28
CA SER A 530 -22.74 11.67 -33.88
C SER A 530 -23.05 11.20 -32.46
N VAL A 531 -23.88 11.96 -31.75
CA VAL A 531 -24.46 11.55 -30.46
C VAL A 531 -25.47 10.42 -30.71
N LEU A 532 -25.48 9.42 -29.85
CA LEU A 532 -26.28 8.18 -29.93
C LEU A 532 -27.76 8.35 -29.56
#